data_AF-A0A2E8GAH2-F1
#
_entry.id   AF-A0A2E8GAH2-F1
#
_cell.length_a   1.000
_cell.length_b   1.000
_cell.length_c   1.000
_cell.angle_alpha   90.00
_cell.angle_beta   90.00
_cell.angle_gamma   90.00
#
_symmetry.space_group_name_H-M   'P 1'
#
loop_
_entity.id
_entity.type
_entity.pdbx_description
1 polymer ?
#
loop_
_entity_poly.entity_id
_entity_poly.type
_entity_poly.pdbx_seq_one_letter_code
_entity_poly.pdbx_strand_id
1 'polypeptide(L)'
;MTMCRTIQFGNSIFACVVLLLIMSGCAGSGQKKVGEGIDHAAVDEAVFDPDLTRVAYDPTIIMKRAEGFFERKEFAEAVVEYDHFLDLHKDHRLTPYALYKTALSYVNQVQTIDRDPEPVIKARRSLERLFTNFPGSRYEADARAIHKTCYGLMAKQEVYVGRFYFRTGGYLAALHRLEDVIKEYPDAPEAIADALYYLVLTYRKIDDLGLATEYAQKLLEGYPTSEHHEETTLMLAELREEALPPQQQPTTRIAKRSTDWVKSLRSMLTFTR
;
A
#
# COMPACT_ATOMS: atom_id res chain seq x y z
N MET A 1 -20.96 41.42 -50.55
CA MET A 1 -20.31 42.69 -50.94
C MET A 1 -20.26 43.62 -49.73
N THR A 2 -19.16 43.61 -48.97
CA THR A 2 -18.55 44.79 -48.31
C THR A 2 -17.28 44.37 -47.55
N MET A 3 -16.15 44.89 -48.04
CA MET A 3 -14.88 45.28 -47.41
C MET A 3 -14.49 44.66 -46.04
N CYS A 4 -13.36 43.95 -45.94
CA CYS A 4 -11.98 44.47 -45.88
C CYS A 4 -11.68 45.31 -44.63
N ARG A 5 -10.97 44.70 -43.66
CA ARG A 5 -10.02 45.39 -42.77
C ARG A 5 -9.05 44.41 -42.12
N THR A 6 -7.85 44.38 -42.68
CA THR A 6 -6.59 43.93 -42.09
C THR A 6 -6.19 44.84 -40.92
N ILE A 7 -5.75 44.26 -39.80
CA ILE A 7 -4.97 44.97 -38.76
C ILE A 7 -3.71 44.16 -38.50
N GLN A 8 -2.58 44.72 -38.95
CA GLN A 8 -1.22 44.37 -38.54
C GLN A 8 -1.01 44.79 -37.08
N PHE A 9 -0.50 43.89 -36.24
CA PHE A 9 0.20 44.27 -35.02
C PHE A 9 1.70 44.05 -35.23
N GLY A 10 2.41 45.15 -35.42
CA GLY A 10 3.85 45.20 -35.57
C GLY A 10 4.57 45.13 -34.23
N ASN A 11 5.70 44.43 -34.25
CA ASN A 11 6.75 44.35 -33.24
C ASN A 11 7.07 45.72 -32.61
N SER A 12 6.76 45.91 -31.33
CA SER A 12 7.25 47.08 -30.58
C SER A 12 7.31 46.86 -29.05
N ILE A 13 7.76 45.67 -28.61
CA ILE A 13 8.01 45.41 -27.16
C ILE A 13 9.44 44.86 -26.92
N PHE A 14 10.27 44.71 -27.95
CA PHE A 14 11.64 44.19 -27.81
C PHE A 14 12.71 45.26 -27.52
N ALA A 15 12.33 46.47 -27.13
CA ALA A 15 13.23 47.62 -26.99
C ALA A 15 13.44 48.14 -25.55
N CYS A 16 13.34 47.27 -24.52
CA CYS A 16 13.65 47.63 -23.13
C CYS A 16 14.77 46.81 -22.48
N VAL A 17 15.48 45.94 -23.21
CA VAL A 17 16.45 44.99 -22.62
C VAL A 17 17.92 45.42 -22.76
N VAL A 18 18.26 46.58 -23.35
CA VAL A 18 19.67 46.88 -23.74
C VAL A 18 20.26 48.20 -23.20
N LEU A 19 19.69 48.84 -22.17
CA LEU A 19 20.28 50.11 -21.68
C LEU A 19 20.28 50.30 -20.16
N LEU A 20 20.90 49.39 -19.41
CA LEU A 20 21.28 49.63 -18.00
C LEU A 20 22.43 48.72 -17.53
N LEU A 21 23.52 48.69 -18.31
CA LEU A 21 24.73 47.91 -18.01
C LEU A 21 26.03 48.70 -18.20
N ILE A 22 26.08 50.00 -17.84
CA ILE A 22 27.35 50.73 -17.72
C ILE A 22 27.24 51.79 -16.62
N MET A 23 27.63 51.45 -15.38
CA MET A 23 28.36 52.33 -14.47
C MET A 23 29.04 51.48 -13.40
N SER A 24 30.25 51.04 -13.73
CA SER A 24 31.23 50.55 -12.78
C SER A 24 31.58 51.67 -11.79
N GLY A 25 31.20 51.49 -10.53
CA GLY A 25 31.64 52.31 -9.40
C GLY A 25 32.19 51.41 -8.30
N CYS A 26 33.49 51.14 -8.34
CA CYS A 26 34.21 50.54 -7.22
C CYS A 26 34.30 51.56 -6.08
N ALA A 27 33.61 51.33 -4.97
CA ALA A 27 33.91 51.97 -3.70
C ALA A 27 34.45 50.89 -2.76
N GLY A 28 35.78 50.81 -2.66
CA GLY A 28 36.45 50.01 -1.65
C GLY A 28 36.31 50.69 -0.29
N SER A 29 35.62 50.03 0.63
CA SER A 29 35.67 50.34 2.06
C SER A 29 36.25 49.14 2.81
N GLY A 30 37.47 49.35 3.33
CA GLY A 30 38.13 48.67 4.45
C GLY A 30 37.92 47.17 4.62
N GLN A 31 38.85 46.36 4.10
CA GLN A 31 39.11 45.04 4.68
C GLN A 31 39.63 45.22 6.11
N LYS A 32 38.79 44.89 7.11
CA LYS A 32 39.31 44.48 8.41
C LYS A 32 40.06 43.16 8.18
N LYS A 33 41.34 43.14 8.54
CA LYS A 33 42.13 41.90 8.58
C LYS A 33 41.43 40.92 9.52
N VAL A 34 40.75 39.91 8.98
CA VAL A 34 40.42 38.70 9.72
C VAL A 34 41.54 37.73 9.43
N GLY A 35 42.56 37.83 10.27
CA GLY A 35 43.78 37.07 10.22
C GLY A 35 44.47 37.22 11.56
N GLU A 36 43.71 36.94 12.61
CA GLU A 36 44.21 36.79 13.97
C GLU A 36 43.70 35.43 14.44
N GLY A 37 44.62 34.61 14.96
CA GLY A 37 44.54 33.16 14.99
C GLY A 37 43.18 32.62 15.41
N ILE A 38 42.59 31.78 14.56
CA ILE A 38 41.59 30.84 15.02
C ILE A 38 42.38 29.77 15.76
N ASP A 39 42.44 29.87 17.08
CA ASP A 39 42.78 28.71 17.91
C ASP A 39 41.82 27.60 17.51
N HIS A 40 42.31 26.61 16.78
CA HIS A 40 41.50 25.47 16.34
C HIS A 40 40.87 24.73 17.54
N ALA A 41 41.44 24.90 18.74
CA ALA A 41 40.90 24.40 19.99
C ALA A 41 39.61 25.12 20.46
N ALA A 42 39.38 26.38 20.07
CA ALA A 42 38.21 27.16 20.50
C ALA A 42 36.98 27.00 19.57
N VAL A 43 37.21 26.55 18.33
CA VAL A 43 36.11 26.27 17.37
C VAL A 43 35.30 25.06 17.82
N ASP A 44 35.96 24.09 18.45
CA ASP A 44 35.33 22.85 18.91
C ASP A 44 34.34 23.10 20.06
N GLU A 45 34.58 24.06 20.96
CA GLU A 45 33.71 24.35 22.10
C GLU A 45 32.42 25.11 21.69
N ALA A 46 32.50 25.97 20.67
CA ALA A 46 31.34 26.68 20.12
C ALA A 46 30.37 25.78 19.32
N VAL A 47 30.81 24.57 18.92
CA VAL A 47 29.94 23.55 18.31
C VAL A 47 29.00 22.93 19.35
N PHE A 48 29.39 22.92 20.62
CA PHE A 48 28.63 22.35 21.73
C PHE A 48 28.02 23.44 22.62
N ASP A 49 27.24 24.36 22.04
CA ASP A 49 26.40 25.25 22.85
C ASP A 49 25.29 24.43 23.55
N PRO A 50 25.31 24.29 24.88
CA PRO A 50 24.33 23.49 25.62
C PRO A 50 22.90 23.97 25.42
N ASP A 51 22.69 25.27 25.17
CA ASP A 51 21.35 25.82 24.94
C ASP A 51 20.83 25.46 23.54
N LEU A 52 21.69 25.41 22.52
CA LEU A 52 21.29 24.94 21.17
C LEU A 52 20.95 23.45 21.16
N THR A 53 21.73 22.62 21.88
CA THR A 53 21.41 21.19 22.00
C THR A 53 20.08 20.98 22.74
N ARG A 54 19.81 21.75 23.80
CA ARG A 54 18.54 21.69 24.53
C ARG A 54 17.33 22.00 23.64
N VAL A 55 17.43 22.99 22.75
CA VAL A 55 16.34 23.34 21.83
C VAL A 55 16.17 22.28 20.73
N ALA A 56 17.27 21.71 20.22
CA ALA A 56 17.23 20.70 19.17
C ALA A 56 16.55 19.38 19.62
N TYR A 57 16.70 19.03 20.90
CA TYR A 57 16.11 17.81 21.49
C TYR A 57 14.78 18.05 22.23
N ASP A 58 14.22 19.27 22.16
CA ASP A 58 12.91 19.54 22.75
C ASP A 58 11.82 18.69 22.07
N PRO A 59 10.98 17.96 22.84
CA PRO A 59 9.97 17.06 22.30
C PRO A 59 8.99 17.77 21.35
N THR A 60 8.69 19.04 21.58
CA THR A 60 7.79 19.84 20.76
C THR A 60 8.42 20.16 19.40
N ILE A 61 9.72 20.47 19.37
CA ILE A 61 10.43 20.82 18.15
C ILE A 61 10.56 19.60 17.24
N ILE A 62 10.95 18.45 17.79
CA ILE A 62 11.01 17.19 17.03
C ILE A 62 9.63 16.83 16.48
N MET A 63 8.59 16.90 17.30
CA MET A 63 7.23 16.59 16.87
C MET A 63 6.76 17.51 15.74
N LYS A 64 6.95 18.83 15.86
CA LYS A 64 6.56 19.79 14.81
C LYS A 64 7.33 19.58 13.50
N ARG A 65 8.60 19.21 13.59
CA ARG A 65 9.40 18.86 12.41
C ARG A 65 8.85 17.61 11.72
N ALA A 66 8.55 16.56 12.48
CA ALA A 66 7.91 15.34 11.96
C ALA A 66 6.56 15.64 11.28
N GLU A 67 5.73 16.49 11.90
CA GLU A 67 4.47 16.95 11.30
C GLU A 67 4.68 17.70 9.99
N GLY A 68 5.68 18.59 9.93
CA GLY A 68 6.01 19.30 8.69
C GLY A 68 6.37 18.37 7.54
N PHE A 69 7.12 17.29 7.80
CA PHE A 69 7.38 16.24 6.81
C PHE A 69 6.11 15.50 6.41
N PHE A 70 5.28 15.13 7.39
CA PHE A 70 4.01 14.44 7.16
C PHE A 70 3.06 15.26 6.26
N GLU A 71 2.92 16.55 6.52
CA GLU A 71 2.06 17.45 5.76
C GLU A 71 2.53 17.63 4.31
N ARG A 72 3.85 17.61 4.08
CA ARG A 72 4.43 17.60 2.72
C ARG A 72 4.36 16.24 2.03
N LYS A 73 3.80 15.22 2.69
CA LYS A 73 3.75 13.82 2.22
C LYS A 73 5.13 13.18 2.06
N GLU A 74 6.13 13.73 2.73
CA GLU A 74 7.49 13.19 2.87
C GLU A 74 7.46 12.15 3.99
N PHE A 75 6.75 11.04 3.75
CA PHE A 75 6.42 10.07 4.80
C PHE A 75 7.63 9.29 5.32
N ALA A 76 8.66 9.09 4.51
CA ALA A 76 9.88 8.41 4.92
C ALA A 76 10.65 9.27 5.93
N GLU A 77 10.78 10.56 5.65
CA GLU A 77 11.40 11.56 6.50
C GLU A 77 10.57 11.78 7.78
N ALA A 78 9.24 11.81 7.66
CA ALA A 78 8.35 11.90 8.81
C ALA A 78 8.54 10.74 9.78
N VAL A 79 8.66 9.50 9.27
CA VAL A 79 8.92 8.32 10.10
C VAL A 79 10.23 8.46 10.86
N VAL A 80 11.30 8.91 10.22
CA VAL A 80 12.61 9.09 10.87
C VAL A 80 12.49 10.05 12.05
N GLU A 81 11.78 11.16 11.89
CA GLU A 81 11.60 12.14 12.96
C GLU A 81 10.65 11.66 14.07
N TYR A 82 9.59 10.93 13.73
CA TYR A 82 8.74 10.30 14.75
C TYR A 82 9.48 9.23 15.53
N ASP A 83 10.28 8.38 14.88
CA ASP A 83 11.10 7.38 15.56
C ASP A 83 12.17 8.06 16.44
N HIS A 84 12.78 9.16 15.96
CA HIS A 84 13.68 9.97 16.78
C HIS A 84 13.00 10.51 18.05
N PHE A 85 11.76 11.00 17.94
CA PHE A 85 10.96 11.40 19.10
C PHE A 85 10.72 10.22 20.05
N LEU A 86 10.33 9.06 19.50
CA LEU A 86 10.02 7.86 20.29
C LEU A 86 11.25 7.29 21.00
N ASP A 87 12.44 7.45 20.44
CA ASP A 87 13.68 6.96 21.05
C ASP A 87 14.12 7.83 22.24
N LEU A 88 13.98 9.15 22.11
CA LEU A 88 14.38 10.10 23.14
C LEU A 88 13.33 10.31 24.23
N HIS A 89 12.04 10.28 23.87
CA HIS A 89 10.94 10.76 24.71
C HIS A 89 9.84 9.70 24.90
N LYS A 90 10.22 8.48 25.29
CA LYS A 90 9.34 7.30 25.40
C LYS A 90 8.10 7.52 26.27
N ASP A 91 8.24 8.21 27.40
CA ASP A 91 7.14 8.41 28.38
C ASP A 91 6.40 9.74 28.21
N HIS A 92 6.59 10.44 27.08
CA HIS A 92 5.96 11.74 26.86
C HIS A 92 4.47 11.61 26.52
N ARG A 93 3.68 12.65 26.85
CA ARG A 93 2.23 12.70 26.55
C ARG A 93 1.88 12.55 25.06
N LEU A 94 2.85 12.81 24.18
CA LEU A 94 2.71 12.75 22.72
C LEU A 94 3.17 11.42 22.12
N THR A 95 3.71 10.48 22.92
CA THR A 95 4.11 9.16 22.43
C THR A 95 2.98 8.41 21.71
N PRO A 96 1.73 8.38 22.22
CA PRO A 96 0.64 7.74 21.48
C PRO A 96 0.38 8.39 20.12
N TYR A 97 0.56 9.71 20.02
CA TYR A 97 0.40 10.42 18.77
C TYR A 97 1.51 10.09 17.77
N ALA A 98 2.76 10.07 18.23
CA ALA A 98 3.90 9.69 17.40
C ALA A 98 3.75 8.26 16.87
N LEU A 99 3.41 7.28 17.72
CA LEU A 99 3.19 5.88 17.30
C LEU A 99 2.07 5.76 16.23
N TYR A 100 0.97 6.48 16.43
CA TYR A 100 -0.13 6.55 15.48
C TYR A 100 0.33 7.14 14.14
N LYS A 101 1.03 8.28 14.17
CA LYS A 101 1.52 8.96 12.97
C LYS A 101 2.60 8.16 12.25
N THR A 102 3.50 7.49 12.96
CA THR A 102 4.47 6.54 12.37
C THR A 102 3.75 5.46 11.59
N ALA A 103 2.72 4.83 12.19
CA ALA A 103 1.93 3.81 11.49
C ALA A 103 1.23 4.36 10.25
N LEU A 104 0.60 5.52 10.36
CA LEU A 104 -0.07 6.17 9.25
C LEU A 104 0.91 6.53 8.12
N SER A 105 2.10 7.04 8.45
CA SER A 105 3.15 7.33 7.47
C SER A 105 3.59 6.07 6.74
N TYR A 106 3.79 4.94 7.44
CA TYR A 106 4.13 3.67 6.80
C TYR A 106 3.02 3.17 5.87
N VAL A 107 1.75 3.27 6.26
CA VAL A 107 0.62 2.90 5.38
C VAL A 107 0.58 3.77 4.13
N ASN A 108 0.87 5.07 4.23
CA ASN A 108 0.91 5.96 3.06
C ASN A 108 2.12 5.71 2.13
N GLN A 109 3.14 4.97 2.57
CA GLN A 109 4.24 4.53 1.70
C GLN A 109 3.87 3.30 0.86
N VAL A 110 2.78 2.60 1.18
CA VAL A 110 2.31 1.44 0.42
C VAL A 110 1.75 1.91 -0.92
N GLN A 111 2.36 1.47 -2.02
CA GLN A 111 1.95 1.85 -3.37
C GLN A 111 1.02 0.81 -3.99
N THR A 112 1.51 -0.42 -4.12
CA THR A 112 0.81 -1.52 -4.79
C THR A 112 1.07 -2.82 -4.05
N ILE A 113 0.15 -3.78 -4.18
CA ILE A 113 0.18 -5.04 -3.42
C ILE A 113 1.42 -5.85 -3.81
N ASP A 114 1.82 -5.86 -5.08
CA ASP A 114 2.96 -6.60 -5.62
C ASP A 114 4.36 -6.19 -5.11
N ARG A 115 4.45 -5.17 -4.25
CA ARG A 115 5.72 -4.66 -3.71
C ARG A 115 6.02 -5.20 -2.32
N ASP A 116 7.19 -4.83 -1.81
CA ASP A 116 7.67 -5.21 -0.48
C ASP A 116 6.63 -4.89 0.61
N PRO A 117 6.18 -5.88 1.41
CA PRO A 117 5.23 -5.68 2.49
C PRO A 117 5.84 -5.02 3.74
N GLU A 118 7.16 -4.78 3.77
CA GLU A 118 7.87 -4.25 4.94
C GLU A 118 7.21 -2.99 5.55
N PRO A 119 6.74 -1.98 4.78
CA PRO A 119 6.04 -0.82 5.36
C PRO A 119 4.77 -1.23 6.12
N VAL A 120 3.99 -2.20 5.61
CA VAL A 120 2.77 -2.69 6.28
C VAL A 120 3.11 -3.39 7.58
N ILE A 121 4.18 -4.21 7.57
CA ILE A 121 4.66 -4.92 8.76
C ILE A 121 5.10 -3.91 9.84
N LYS A 122 5.86 -2.89 9.46
CA LYS A 122 6.30 -1.81 10.36
C LYS A 122 5.11 -0.99 10.90
N ALA A 123 4.14 -0.67 10.05
CA ALA A 123 2.92 0.01 10.46
C ALA A 123 2.18 -0.79 11.54
N ARG A 124 1.94 -2.09 11.29
CA ARG A 124 1.27 -2.99 12.22
C ARG A 124 2.00 -3.05 13.56
N ARG A 125 3.33 -3.20 13.55
CA ARG A 125 4.17 -3.21 14.77
C ARG A 125 4.06 -1.90 15.56
N SER A 126 4.00 -0.74 14.89
CA SER A 126 3.82 0.55 15.57
C SER A 126 2.44 0.66 16.23
N LEU A 127 1.40 0.14 15.59
CA LEU A 127 0.03 0.11 16.13
C LEU A 127 -0.07 -0.86 17.32
N GLU A 128 0.54 -2.04 17.23
CA GLU A 128 0.60 -2.99 18.35
C GLU A 128 1.26 -2.34 19.58
N ARG A 129 2.38 -1.62 19.40
CA ARG A 129 3.01 -0.85 20.49
C ARG A 129 2.06 0.18 21.10
N LEU A 130 1.24 0.86 20.28
CA LEU A 130 0.25 1.82 20.76
C LEU A 130 -0.83 1.12 21.61
N PHE A 131 -1.35 -0.01 21.16
CA PHE A 131 -2.39 -0.75 21.87
C PHE A 131 -1.88 -1.36 23.18
N THR A 132 -0.64 -1.88 23.18
CA THR A 132 -0.05 -2.51 24.37
C THR A 132 0.35 -1.47 25.42
N ASN A 133 0.99 -0.37 25.00
CA ASN A 133 1.57 0.59 25.95
C ASN A 133 0.61 1.72 26.34
N PHE A 134 -0.36 2.06 25.46
CA PHE A 134 -1.26 3.19 25.65
C PHE A 134 -2.73 2.83 25.38
N PRO A 135 -3.30 1.86 26.12
CA PRO A 135 -4.71 1.52 26.02
C PRO A 135 -5.58 2.72 26.45
N GLY A 136 -6.69 2.95 25.76
CA GLY A 136 -7.61 4.06 25.98
C GLY A 136 -7.15 5.40 25.41
N SER A 137 -6.08 5.44 24.61
CA SER A 137 -5.61 6.69 24.00
C SER A 137 -6.64 7.25 23.02
N ARG A 138 -6.66 8.58 22.84
CA ARG A 138 -7.59 9.24 21.89
C ARG A 138 -7.46 8.77 20.44
N TYR A 139 -6.33 8.13 20.09
CA TYR A 139 -6.03 7.64 18.75
C TYR A 139 -6.37 6.18 18.55
N GLU A 140 -6.80 5.47 19.59
CA GLU A 140 -6.98 4.03 19.53
C GLU A 140 -8.04 3.62 18.51
N ALA A 141 -9.16 4.34 18.43
CA ALA A 141 -10.23 4.03 17.48
C ALA A 141 -9.74 4.11 16.02
N ASP A 142 -9.07 5.21 15.66
CA ASP A 142 -8.51 5.41 14.33
C ASP A 142 -7.38 4.40 14.05
N ALA A 143 -6.51 4.16 15.04
CA ALA A 143 -5.44 3.19 14.96
C ALA A 143 -5.96 1.76 14.70
N ARG A 144 -7.09 1.36 15.30
CA ARG A 144 -7.72 0.05 15.05
C ARG A 144 -8.21 -0.07 13.61
N ALA A 145 -8.75 1.01 13.03
CA ALA A 145 -9.14 1.01 11.61
C ALA A 145 -7.92 0.80 10.70
N ILE A 146 -6.83 1.54 10.94
CA ILE A 146 -5.57 1.38 10.19
C ILE A 146 -5.00 -0.03 10.38
N HIS A 147 -5.05 -0.58 11.60
CA HIS A 147 -4.59 -1.94 11.88
C HIS A 147 -5.36 -2.97 11.06
N LYS A 148 -6.69 -2.84 10.97
CA LYS A 148 -7.54 -3.68 10.11
C LYS A 148 -7.17 -3.55 8.63
N THR A 149 -6.88 -2.35 8.16
CA THR A 149 -6.39 -2.13 6.79
C THR A 149 -5.05 -2.83 6.55
N CYS A 150 -4.08 -2.70 7.46
CA CYS A 150 -2.78 -3.38 7.36
C CYS A 150 -2.96 -4.90 7.30
N TYR A 151 -3.81 -5.45 8.16
CA TYR A 151 -4.13 -6.87 8.18
C TYR A 151 -4.72 -7.36 6.86
N GLY A 152 -5.69 -6.63 6.30
CA GLY A 152 -6.28 -6.94 4.99
C GLY A 152 -5.27 -6.85 3.84
N LEU A 153 -4.34 -5.88 3.87
CA LEU A 153 -3.28 -5.77 2.88
C LEU A 153 -2.31 -6.96 2.92
N MET A 154 -1.92 -7.40 4.12
CA MET A 154 -1.07 -8.59 4.29
C MET A 154 -1.77 -9.85 3.76
N ALA A 155 -3.05 -10.04 4.08
CA ALA A 155 -3.83 -11.17 3.56
C ALA A 155 -3.91 -11.15 2.02
N LYS A 156 -4.20 -9.99 1.42
CA LYS A 156 -4.24 -9.81 -0.04
C LYS A 156 -2.88 -10.07 -0.70
N GLN A 157 -1.78 -9.79 0.00
CA GLN A 157 -0.44 -10.04 -0.50
C GLN A 157 -0.13 -11.54 -0.60
N GLU A 158 -0.48 -12.33 0.42
CA GLU A 158 -0.31 -13.78 0.37
C GLU A 158 -1.15 -14.41 -0.75
N VAL A 159 -2.40 -13.94 -0.94
CA VAL A 159 -3.22 -14.32 -2.10
C VAL A 159 -2.54 -13.95 -3.41
N TYR A 160 -1.99 -12.74 -3.54
CA TYR A 160 -1.27 -12.29 -4.74
C TYR A 160 -0.10 -13.23 -5.08
N VAL A 161 0.69 -13.62 -4.08
CA VAL A 161 1.79 -14.58 -4.26
C VAL A 161 1.27 -15.98 -4.63
N GLY A 162 0.19 -16.45 -4.00
CA GLY A 162 -0.46 -17.71 -4.36
C GLY A 162 -0.95 -17.74 -5.82
N ARG A 163 -1.56 -16.64 -6.28
CA ARG A 163 -1.98 -16.45 -7.68
C ARG A 163 -0.81 -16.48 -8.64
N PHE A 164 0.32 -15.89 -8.27
CA PHE A 164 1.55 -15.93 -9.05
C PHE A 164 2.06 -17.37 -9.23
N TYR A 165 2.09 -18.16 -8.15
CA TYR A 165 2.48 -19.57 -8.22
C TYR A 165 1.50 -20.42 -9.05
N PHE A 166 0.19 -20.17 -8.92
CA PHE A 166 -0.81 -20.83 -9.75
C PHE A 166 -0.58 -20.56 -11.24
N ARG A 167 -0.36 -19.28 -11.62
CA ARG A 167 -0.13 -18.88 -13.01
C ARG A 167 1.17 -19.45 -13.60
N THR A 168 2.19 -19.67 -12.76
CA THR A 168 3.48 -20.23 -13.18
C THR A 168 3.50 -21.76 -13.18
N GLY A 169 2.41 -22.42 -12.78
CA GLY A 169 2.30 -23.87 -12.70
C GLY A 169 2.88 -24.48 -11.42
N GLY A 170 3.31 -23.66 -10.46
CA GLY A 170 3.78 -24.07 -9.14
C GLY A 170 2.62 -24.41 -8.20
N TYR A 171 1.78 -25.38 -8.56
CA TYR A 171 0.51 -25.63 -7.86
C TYR A 171 0.67 -25.99 -6.38
N LEU A 172 1.68 -26.78 -6.00
CA LEU A 172 1.92 -27.12 -4.59
C LEU A 172 2.28 -25.88 -3.76
N ALA A 173 3.12 -24.98 -4.29
CA ALA A 173 3.46 -23.73 -3.61
C ALA A 173 2.25 -22.79 -3.52
N ALA A 174 1.39 -22.76 -4.54
CA ALA A 174 0.13 -22.03 -4.51
C ALA A 174 -0.80 -22.56 -3.41
N LEU A 175 -0.96 -23.89 -3.28
CA LEU A 175 -1.77 -24.49 -2.22
C LEU A 175 -1.31 -24.04 -0.84
N HIS A 176 -0.02 -24.16 -0.53
CA HIS A 176 0.53 -23.72 0.77
C HIS A 176 0.18 -22.26 1.06
N ARG A 177 0.47 -21.35 0.13
CA ARG A 177 0.22 -19.92 0.31
C ARG A 177 -1.27 -19.60 0.52
N LEU A 178 -2.15 -20.22 -0.27
CA LEU A 178 -3.58 -19.95 -0.21
C LEU A 178 -4.22 -20.57 1.05
N GLU A 179 -3.74 -21.72 1.51
CA GLU A 179 -4.18 -22.31 2.78
C GLU A 179 -3.73 -21.48 3.98
N ASP A 180 -2.52 -20.91 3.92
CA ASP A 180 -2.01 -20.04 4.98
C ASP A 180 -2.87 -18.77 5.11
N VAL A 181 -3.42 -18.23 4.00
CA VAL A 181 -4.40 -17.12 4.06
C VAL A 181 -5.60 -17.48 4.94
N ILE A 182 -6.16 -18.67 4.77
CA ILE A 182 -7.35 -19.12 5.52
C ILE A 182 -7.01 -19.32 7.00
N LYS A 183 -5.80 -19.80 7.30
CA LYS A 183 -5.35 -20.12 8.67
C LYS A 183 -4.93 -18.87 9.44
N GLU A 184 -4.15 -17.98 8.82
CA GLU A 184 -3.54 -16.82 9.46
C GLU A 184 -4.44 -15.57 9.42
N TYR A 185 -5.33 -15.47 8.42
CA TYR A 185 -6.14 -14.28 8.19
C TYR A 185 -7.67 -14.48 8.31
N PRO A 186 -8.21 -15.09 9.39
CA PRO A 186 -9.65 -15.37 9.50
C PRO A 186 -10.55 -14.12 9.45
N ASP A 187 -10.03 -12.94 9.83
CA ASP A 187 -10.78 -11.68 9.84
C ASP A 187 -10.70 -10.90 8.51
N ALA A 188 -10.21 -11.52 7.43
CA ALA A 188 -10.06 -10.93 6.09
C ALA A 188 -10.96 -11.62 5.05
N PRO A 189 -12.30 -11.43 5.08
CA PRO A 189 -13.25 -12.20 4.28
C PRO A 189 -13.04 -12.08 2.77
N GLU A 190 -12.65 -10.89 2.29
CA GLU A 190 -12.33 -10.68 0.86
C GLU A 190 -11.14 -11.54 0.41
N ALA A 191 -10.05 -11.54 1.18
CA ALA A 191 -8.85 -12.33 0.86
C ALA A 191 -9.11 -13.84 0.98
N ILE A 192 -9.92 -14.26 1.95
CA ILE A 192 -10.31 -15.67 2.09
C ILE A 192 -11.14 -16.13 0.90
N ALA A 193 -12.09 -15.33 0.44
CA ALA A 193 -12.90 -15.66 -0.73
C ALA A 193 -12.04 -15.85 -1.99
N ASP A 194 -11.09 -14.94 -2.23
CA ASP A 194 -10.13 -15.06 -3.32
C ASP A 194 -9.25 -16.32 -3.15
N ALA A 195 -8.76 -16.57 -1.93
CA ALA A 195 -7.93 -17.72 -1.63
C ALA A 195 -8.66 -19.04 -1.92
N LEU A 196 -9.91 -19.17 -1.45
CA LEU A 196 -10.77 -20.32 -1.71
C LEU A 196 -10.99 -20.53 -3.20
N TYR A 197 -11.30 -19.48 -3.96
CA TYR A 197 -11.49 -19.57 -5.41
C TYR A 197 -10.22 -20.11 -6.10
N TYR A 198 -9.05 -19.59 -5.74
CA TYR A 198 -7.78 -20.08 -6.30
C TYR A 198 -7.41 -21.49 -5.81
N LEU A 199 -7.82 -21.91 -4.61
CA LEU A 199 -7.67 -23.29 -4.16
C LEU A 199 -8.50 -24.24 -5.03
N VAL A 200 -9.75 -23.91 -5.33
CA VAL A 200 -10.60 -24.71 -6.24
C VAL A 200 -9.91 -24.87 -7.60
N LEU A 201 -9.42 -23.78 -8.17
CA LEU A 201 -8.67 -23.80 -9.44
C LEU A 201 -7.42 -24.68 -9.35
N THR A 202 -6.67 -24.56 -8.26
CA THR A 202 -5.40 -25.28 -8.06
C THR A 202 -5.64 -26.78 -7.87
N TYR A 203 -6.60 -27.17 -7.03
CA TYR A 203 -6.96 -28.58 -6.82
C TYR A 203 -7.51 -29.23 -8.09
N ARG A 204 -8.32 -28.50 -8.87
CA ARG A 204 -8.76 -28.97 -10.20
C ARG A 204 -7.57 -29.21 -11.15
N LYS A 205 -6.50 -28.41 -11.07
CA LYS A 205 -5.29 -28.61 -11.90
C LYS A 205 -4.45 -29.80 -11.45
N ILE A 206 -4.50 -30.17 -10.17
CA ILE A 206 -3.81 -31.33 -9.61
C ILE A 206 -4.67 -32.62 -9.75
N ASP A 207 -5.89 -32.50 -10.30
CA ASP A 207 -6.86 -33.60 -10.47
C ASP A 207 -7.47 -34.13 -9.16
N ASP A 208 -7.40 -33.34 -8.09
CA ASP A 208 -8.13 -33.61 -6.85
C ASP A 208 -9.50 -32.93 -6.87
N LEU A 209 -10.45 -33.58 -7.57
CA LEU A 209 -11.81 -33.07 -7.73
C LEU A 209 -12.60 -33.09 -6.41
N GLY A 210 -12.20 -33.94 -5.46
CA GLY A 210 -12.83 -34.04 -4.15
C GLY A 210 -12.61 -32.76 -3.34
N LEU A 211 -11.34 -32.39 -3.14
CA LEU A 211 -10.99 -31.15 -2.44
C LEU A 211 -11.46 -29.92 -3.21
N ALA A 212 -11.37 -29.90 -4.55
CA ALA A 212 -11.89 -28.80 -5.36
C ALA A 212 -13.38 -28.55 -5.11
N THR A 213 -14.18 -29.63 -5.04
CA THR A 213 -15.62 -29.55 -4.76
C THR A 213 -15.89 -29.04 -3.34
N GLU A 214 -15.14 -29.53 -2.35
CA GLU A 214 -15.28 -29.11 -0.95
C GLU A 214 -14.98 -27.61 -0.77
N TYR A 215 -13.86 -27.12 -1.33
CA TYR A 215 -13.51 -25.71 -1.24
C TYR A 215 -14.49 -24.81 -2.02
N ALA A 216 -15.03 -25.29 -3.14
CA ALA A 216 -16.06 -24.57 -3.89
C ALA A 216 -17.34 -24.41 -3.05
N GLN A 217 -17.76 -25.47 -2.36
CA GLN A 217 -18.90 -25.39 -1.43
C GLN A 217 -18.64 -24.41 -0.29
N LYS A 218 -17.46 -24.48 0.35
CA LYS A 218 -17.06 -23.54 1.41
C LYS A 218 -17.14 -22.09 0.96
N LEU A 219 -16.70 -21.78 -0.27
CA LEU A 219 -16.79 -20.44 -0.83
C LEU A 219 -18.25 -19.99 -0.98
N LEU A 220 -19.08 -20.82 -1.60
CA LEU A 220 -20.47 -20.47 -1.89
C LEU A 220 -21.31 -20.32 -0.61
N GLU A 221 -21.06 -21.14 0.41
CA GLU A 221 -21.75 -21.11 1.69
C GLU A 221 -21.27 -19.94 2.58
N GLY A 222 -19.95 -19.72 2.63
CA GLY A 222 -19.35 -18.72 3.52
C GLY A 222 -19.33 -17.30 2.96
N TYR A 223 -19.26 -17.13 1.63
CA TYR A 223 -18.96 -15.85 0.98
C TYR A 223 -19.89 -15.58 -0.21
N PRO A 224 -21.20 -15.38 0.02
CA PRO A 224 -22.19 -15.17 -1.05
C PRO A 224 -22.00 -13.86 -1.83
N THR A 225 -21.36 -12.86 -1.24
CA THR A 225 -21.10 -11.55 -1.86
C THR A 225 -19.73 -11.45 -2.54
N SER A 226 -19.00 -12.57 -2.65
CA SER A 226 -17.68 -12.57 -3.27
C SER A 226 -17.77 -12.35 -4.79
N GLU A 227 -16.76 -11.70 -5.38
CA GLU A 227 -16.64 -11.51 -6.83
C GLU A 227 -16.64 -12.85 -7.59
N HIS A 228 -16.16 -13.91 -6.93
CA HIS A 228 -16.01 -15.24 -7.50
C HIS A 228 -17.25 -16.14 -7.32
N HIS A 229 -18.35 -15.65 -6.74
CA HIS A 229 -19.50 -16.48 -6.38
C HIS A 229 -20.16 -17.14 -7.61
N GLU A 230 -20.51 -16.35 -8.63
CA GLU A 230 -21.17 -16.86 -9.84
C GLU A 230 -20.28 -17.84 -10.61
N GLU A 231 -19.00 -17.50 -10.76
CA GLU A 231 -18.03 -18.34 -11.45
C GLU A 231 -17.79 -19.66 -10.72
N THR A 232 -17.69 -19.62 -9.39
CA THR A 232 -17.54 -20.81 -8.54
C THR A 232 -18.78 -21.70 -8.61
N THR A 233 -19.98 -21.11 -8.73
CA THR A 233 -21.24 -21.86 -8.89
C THR A 233 -21.21 -22.68 -10.18
N LEU A 234 -20.79 -22.07 -11.29
CA LEU A 234 -20.64 -22.78 -12.56
C LEU A 234 -19.54 -23.85 -12.47
N MET A 235 -18.42 -23.53 -11.84
CA MET A 235 -17.31 -24.48 -11.67
C MET A 235 -17.72 -25.68 -10.82
N LEU A 236 -18.51 -25.49 -9.77
CA LEU A 236 -19.03 -26.58 -8.94
C LEU A 236 -19.93 -27.53 -9.75
N ALA A 237 -20.74 -27.01 -10.66
CA ALA A 237 -21.54 -27.84 -11.57
C ALA A 237 -20.64 -28.69 -12.49
N GLU A 238 -19.61 -28.08 -13.08
CA GLU A 238 -18.61 -28.78 -13.91
C GLU A 238 -17.87 -29.87 -13.13
N LEU A 239 -17.38 -29.55 -11.93
CA LEU A 239 -16.64 -30.51 -11.08
C LEU A 239 -17.51 -31.72 -10.71
N ARG A 240 -18.79 -31.50 -10.45
CA ARG A 240 -19.74 -32.58 -10.17
C ARG A 240 -20.00 -33.45 -11.38
N GLU A 241 -20.07 -32.88 -12.59
CA GLU A 241 -20.21 -33.64 -13.83
C GLU A 241 -18.95 -34.45 -14.14
N GLU A 242 -17.76 -33.88 -13.93
CA GLU A 242 -16.47 -34.54 -14.12
C GLU A 242 -16.29 -35.72 -13.14
N ALA A 243 -16.79 -35.59 -11.91
CA ALA A 243 -16.74 -36.64 -10.90
C ALA A 243 -17.73 -37.81 -11.13
N LEU A 244 -18.68 -37.70 -12.07
CA LEU A 244 -19.63 -38.78 -12.37
C LEU A 244 -18.92 -39.96 -13.08
N PRO A 245 -19.20 -41.22 -12.69
CA PRO A 245 -18.74 -42.40 -13.41
C PRO A 245 -19.11 -42.29 -14.91
N PRO A 246 -18.28 -42.82 -15.85
CA PRO A 246 -18.52 -42.71 -17.29
C PRO A 246 -19.91 -43.18 -17.73
N GLN A 247 -20.52 -44.10 -16.97
CA GLN A 247 -21.85 -44.65 -17.23
C GLN A 247 -23.01 -43.71 -16.87
N GLN A 248 -22.77 -42.70 -16.03
CA GLN A 248 -23.78 -41.73 -15.57
C GLN A 248 -23.65 -40.38 -16.29
N GLN A 249 -22.63 -40.20 -17.12
CA GLN A 249 -22.46 -38.99 -17.92
C GLN A 249 -23.55 -38.91 -19.01
N PRO A 250 -24.08 -37.71 -19.30
CA PRO A 250 -25.11 -37.52 -20.32
C PRO A 250 -24.57 -37.87 -21.72
N THR A 251 -24.79 -39.11 -22.16
CA THR A 251 -24.32 -39.62 -23.46
C THR A 251 -25.20 -39.19 -24.63
N THR A 252 -26.48 -38.89 -24.37
CA THR A 252 -27.45 -38.53 -25.42
C THR A 252 -27.28 -37.08 -25.88
N ARG A 253 -27.49 -36.83 -27.18
CA ARG A 253 -27.39 -35.49 -27.80
C ARG A 253 -28.32 -34.45 -27.15
N ILE A 254 -29.45 -34.92 -26.60
CA ILE A 254 -30.43 -34.08 -25.88
C ILE A 254 -29.89 -33.72 -24.49
N ALA A 255 -29.31 -34.68 -23.76
CA ALA A 255 -28.72 -34.44 -22.45
C ALA A 255 -27.42 -33.61 -22.51
N LYS A 256 -26.67 -33.71 -23.62
CA LYS A 256 -25.54 -32.80 -23.92
C LYS A 256 -26.02 -31.37 -24.18
N ARG A 257 -27.09 -31.20 -24.95
CA ARG A 257 -27.69 -29.88 -25.22
C ARG A 257 -28.28 -29.23 -23.96
N SER A 258 -28.71 -30.02 -22.97
CA SER A 258 -29.15 -29.53 -21.66
C SER A 258 -28.03 -29.32 -20.64
N THR A 259 -26.77 -29.62 -20.97
CA THR A 259 -25.56 -29.28 -20.17
C THR A 259 -24.72 -28.20 -20.86
N ASP A 260 -24.89 -28.01 -22.17
CA ASP A 260 -24.31 -26.91 -22.96
C ASP A 260 -24.68 -25.51 -22.43
N TRP A 261 -25.72 -25.35 -21.59
CA TRP A 261 -26.02 -24.06 -20.98
C TRP A 261 -24.89 -23.56 -20.07
N VAL A 262 -24.15 -24.43 -19.37
CA VAL A 262 -23.00 -24.03 -18.54
C VAL A 262 -21.89 -23.44 -19.42
N LYS A 263 -21.59 -24.09 -20.55
CA LYS A 263 -20.64 -23.58 -21.55
C LYS A 263 -21.11 -22.27 -22.17
N SER A 264 -22.41 -22.18 -22.48
CA SER A 264 -23.03 -20.97 -23.03
C SER A 264 -22.96 -19.82 -22.03
N LEU A 265 -23.29 -20.03 -20.76
CA LEU A 265 -23.21 -19.01 -19.71
C LEU A 265 -21.78 -18.58 -19.44
N ARG A 266 -20.82 -19.52 -19.38
CA ARG A 266 -19.40 -19.17 -19.28
C ARG A 266 -18.97 -18.27 -20.43
N SER A 267 -19.39 -18.57 -21.66
CA SER A 267 -19.06 -17.74 -22.83
C SER A 267 -19.65 -16.32 -22.75
N MET A 268 -20.85 -16.18 -22.16
CA MET A 268 -21.50 -14.89 -21.95
C MET A 268 -20.78 -14.07 -20.87
N LEU A 269 -20.41 -14.70 -19.74
CA LEU A 269 -19.69 -14.05 -18.65
C LEU A 269 -18.27 -13.61 -19.06
N THR A 270 -17.60 -14.39 -19.91
CA THR A 270 -16.29 -14.01 -20.47
C THR A 270 -16.37 -12.88 -21.50
N PHE A 271 -17.55 -12.60 -22.06
CA PHE A 271 -17.76 -11.52 -23.04
C PHE A 271 -18.06 -10.17 -22.39
N THR A 272 -18.50 -10.17 -21.12
CA THR A 272 -18.85 -8.96 -20.35
C THR A 272 -17.71 -8.39 -19.49
N ARG A 273 -16.52 -8.99 -19.53
CA ARG A 273 -15.30 -8.52 -18.83
C ARG A 273 -14.24 -8.11 -19.85
#